data_AF-A0A2N5C2R0-F1
#
_entry.id   AF-A0A2N5C2R0-F1
#
_cell.length_a   1.000
_cell.length_b   1.000
_cell.length_c   1.000
_cell.angle_alpha   90.00
_cell.angle_beta   90.00
_cell.angle_gamma   90.00
#
_symmetry.space_group_name_H-M   'P 1'
#
loop_
_entity.id
_entity.type
_entity.pdbx_description
1 polymer ?
#
loop_
_entity_poly.entity_id
_entity_poly.type
_entity_poly.pdbx_seq_one_letter_code
_entity_poly.pdbx_strand_id
1 'polypeptide(L)'
;GSHGIGDAYETIATGRQVAMLAGGAEELDATEAAVFDTLFAASTRNDEPAATPRPFDAARDGLVLGEGAGTLVLEELEHAQARGARIVAEVVGFGTNSDGNHVTQAQPATMAQAMRMALHDAGLQPSQIGYVNAHGTATEQGDLAEAQATHDVFGAQVPISSLKSYLGHTLGACGALEAWISIEMMRDGWFAPTLNLDRPDPRCAPLDHIVGEGRRIDTDYVMSNNFAFGGINTSLIFRRWPEPGRH
;
A
#
# COMPACT_ATOMS: atom_id res chain seq x y z
N GLY A 1 -10.23 3.19 -1.96
CA GLY A 1 -9.77 1.87 -1.49
C GLY A 1 -9.44 1.85 -0.01
N SER A 2 -8.25 2.34 0.38
CA SER A 2 -7.72 2.21 1.75
C SER A 2 -8.59 2.87 2.83
N HIS A 3 -9.12 4.08 2.60
CA HIS A 3 -10.12 4.69 3.50
C HIS A 3 -11.35 3.81 3.70
N GLY A 4 -11.87 3.20 2.63
CA GLY A 4 -13.01 2.30 2.73
C GLY A 4 -12.76 1.13 3.69
N ILE A 5 -11.52 0.63 3.76
CA ILE A 5 -11.10 -0.41 4.70
C ILE A 5 -10.95 0.15 6.12
N GLY A 6 -10.23 1.27 6.27
CA GLY A 6 -10.00 1.90 7.58
C GLY A 6 -11.30 2.32 8.29
N ASP A 7 -12.19 3.02 7.57
CA ASP A 7 -13.47 3.47 8.12
C ASP A 7 -14.40 2.31 8.45
N ALA A 8 -14.38 1.24 7.64
CA ALA A 8 -15.13 0.01 7.93
C ALA A 8 -14.60 -0.70 9.17
N TYR A 9 -13.28 -0.78 9.32
CA TYR A 9 -12.62 -1.30 10.51
C TYR A 9 -13.02 -0.52 11.77
N GLU A 10 -12.94 0.82 11.76
CA GLU A 10 -13.34 1.64 12.90
C GLU A 10 -14.84 1.53 13.20
N THR A 11 -15.69 1.43 12.18
CA THR A 11 -17.14 1.26 12.32
C THR A 11 -17.46 -0.06 13.04
N ILE A 12 -16.75 -1.14 12.72
CA ILE A 12 -16.91 -2.43 13.40
C ILE A 12 -16.31 -2.38 14.81
N ALA A 13 -15.10 -1.86 14.96
CA ALA A 13 -14.39 -1.77 16.24
C ALA A 13 -15.15 -0.93 17.28
N THR A 14 -15.91 0.08 16.83
CA THR A 14 -16.78 0.90 17.69
C THR A 14 -18.18 0.32 17.92
N GLY A 15 -18.44 -0.90 17.46
CA GLY A 15 -19.70 -1.64 17.67
C GLY A 15 -20.89 -1.09 16.87
N ARG A 16 -20.65 -0.28 15.83
CA ARG A 16 -21.73 0.32 15.02
C ARG A 16 -22.27 -0.63 13.96
N GLN A 17 -21.43 -1.55 13.48
CA GLN A 17 -21.79 -2.59 12.52
C GLN A 17 -21.10 -3.90 12.90
N VAL A 18 -21.71 -5.03 12.55
CA VAL A 18 -21.12 -6.36 12.77
C VAL A 18 -20.26 -6.80 11.57
N ALA A 19 -20.61 -6.33 10.36
CA ALA A 19 -19.88 -6.63 9.14
C ALA A 19 -20.02 -5.48 8.14
N MET A 20 -19.02 -5.32 7.26
CA MET A 20 -18.93 -4.27 6.26
C MET A 20 -18.32 -4.81 4.95
N LEU A 21 -18.83 -4.34 3.81
CA LEU A 21 -18.14 -4.46 2.53
C LEU A 21 -17.28 -3.22 2.35
N ALA A 22 -15.96 -3.41 2.27
CA ALA A 22 -14.99 -2.33 2.22
C ALA A 22 -14.11 -2.45 0.98
N GLY A 23 -13.97 -1.39 0.20
CA GLY A 23 -13.26 -1.50 -1.06
C GLY A 23 -13.05 -0.21 -1.81
N GLY A 24 -12.73 -0.37 -3.09
CA GLY A 24 -12.61 0.71 -4.05
C GLY A 24 -12.63 0.14 -5.47
N ALA A 25 -13.02 0.97 -6.41
CA ALA A 25 -13.08 0.64 -7.82
C ALA A 25 -12.63 1.85 -8.65
N GLU A 26 -12.18 1.58 -9.86
CA GLU A 26 -12.02 2.56 -10.93
C GLU A 26 -12.24 1.89 -12.28
N GLU A 27 -12.83 2.63 -13.21
CA GLU A 27 -12.91 2.32 -14.64
C GLU A 27 -11.95 3.24 -15.37
N LEU A 28 -11.07 2.71 -16.23
CA LEU A 28 -10.12 3.53 -16.96
C LEU A 28 -10.82 4.37 -18.02
N ASP A 29 -10.69 5.69 -17.93
CA ASP A 29 -11.12 6.61 -18.98
C ASP A 29 -10.00 7.53 -19.48
N ALA A 30 -10.09 7.95 -20.75
CA ALA A 30 -9.11 8.84 -21.36
C ALA A 30 -9.02 10.19 -20.64
N THR A 31 -10.11 10.66 -20.01
CA THR A 31 -10.07 11.89 -19.21
C THR A 31 -9.26 11.74 -17.93
N GLU A 32 -9.20 10.54 -17.34
CA GLU A 32 -8.36 10.26 -16.18
C GLU A 32 -6.88 10.27 -16.58
N ALA A 33 -6.54 9.65 -17.71
CA ALA A 33 -5.21 9.73 -18.28
C ALA A 33 -4.78 11.19 -18.49
N ALA A 34 -5.69 12.03 -18.99
CA ALA A 34 -5.44 13.45 -19.18
C ALA A 34 -5.14 14.21 -17.86
N VAL A 35 -5.75 13.82 -16.72
CA VAL A 35 -5.45 14.44 -15.42
C VAL A 35 -3.97 14.29 -15.06
N PHE A 36 -3.40 13.10 -15.25
CA PHE A 36 -2.01 12.85 -14.90
C PHE A 36 -1.03 13.31 -15.99
N ASP A 37 -1.43 13.25 -17.26
CA ASP A 37 -0.64 13.74 -18.38
C ASP A 37 -0.44 15.26 -18.30
N THR A 38 -1.50 16.01 -17.97
CA THR A 38 -1.42 17.48 -17.79
C THR A 38 -0.59 17.92 -16.59
N LEU A 39 -0.38 17.03 -15.61
CA LEU A 39 0.51 17.23 -14.46
C LEU A 39 1.95 16.77 -14.75
N PHE A 40 2.24 16.26 -15.94
CA PHE A 40 3.51 15.62 -16.32
C PHE A 40 3.90 14.48 -15.36
N ALA A 41 2.88 13.77 -14.82
CA ALA A 41 3.07 12.67 -13.90
C ALA A 41 3.00 11.30 -14.58
N ALA A 42 2.40 11.21 -15.78
CA ALA A 42 2.32 9.99 -16.57
C ALA A 42 3.64 9.68 -17.28
N SER A 43 3.99 8.40 -17.35
CA SER A 43 5.13 7.91 -18.14
C SER A 43 4.91 8.20 -19.62
N THR A 44 5.99 8.52 -20.33
CA THR A 44 5.99 8.84 -21.77
C THR A 44 6.76 7.81 -22.60
N ARG A 45 7.17 6.68 -22.01
CA ARG A 45 7.82 5.54 -22.68
C ARG A 45 6.83 4.72 -23.51
N ASN A 46 6.17 5.36 -24.46
CA ASN A 46 5.08 4.79 -25.26
C ASN A 46 5.50 3.57 -26.10
N ASP A 47 6.77 3.48 -26.48
CA ASP A 47 7.32 2.35 -27.26
C ASP A 47 7.83 1.19 -26.38
N GLU A 48 7.81 1.34 -25.05
CA GLU A 48 8.37 0.36 -24.09
C GLU A 48 7.40 0.04 -22.93
N PRO A 49 6.14 -0.35 -23.20
CA PRO A 49 5.12 -0.52 -22.16
C PRO A 49 5.46 -1.61 -21.13
N ALA A 50 6.22 -2.64 -21.50
CA ALA A 50 6.64 -3.68 -20.55
C ALA A 50 7.70 -3.18 -19.55
N ALA A 51 8.36 -2.07 -19.83
CA ALA A 51 9.46 -1.51 -19.05
C ALA A 51 9.03 -0.33 -18.16
N THR A 52 7.75 0.01 -18.10
CA THR A 52 7.18 1.12 -17.31
C THR A 52 5.82 0.73 -16.71
N PRO A 53 5.45 1.14 -15.49
CA PRO A 53 6.14 2.07 -14.60
C PRO A 53 7.33 1.41 -13.89
N ARG A 54 8.14 2.25 -13.22
CA ARG A 54 9.40 1.83 -12.57
C ARG A 54 9.53 2.39 -11.14
N PRO A 55 8.70 1.96 -10.18
CA PRO A 55 8.71 2.55 -8.84
C PRO A 55 10.10 2.48 -8.19
N PHE A 56 10.55 3.61 -7.63
CA PHE A 56 11.85 3.82 -6.98
C PHE A 56 13.09 3.67 -7.88
N ASP A 57 12.91 3.40 -9.18
CA ASP A 57 14.02 3.25 -10.11
C ASP A 57 14.60 4.62 -10.52
N ALA A 58 15.92 4.67 -10.72
CA ALA A 58 16.63 5.86 -11.15
C ALA A 58 16.22 6.36 -12.55
N ALA A 59 15.61 5.50 -13.37
CA ALA A 59 15.16 5.81 -14.73
C ALA A 59 13.62 5.85 -14.85
N ARG A 60 12.89 5.99 -13.73
CA ARG A 60 11.44 6.22 -13.75
C ARG A 60 11.11 7.57 -14.37
N ASP A 61 10.03 7.62 -15.15
CA ASP A 61 9.58 8.83 -15.83
C ASP A 61 8.11 9.16 -15.56
N GLY A 62 7.45 8.42 -14.67
CA GLY A 62 6.06 8.64 -14.31
C GLY A 62 5.29 7.36 -14.07
N LEU A 63 4.02 7.52 -13.71
CA LEU A 63 3.08 6.43 -13.48
C LEU A 63 2.46 5.94 -14.80
N VAL A 64 1.88 4.75 -14.75
CA VAL A 64 0.97 4.23 -15.78
C VAL A 64 -0.35 3.97 -15.10
N LEU A 65 -1.48 4.40 -15.69
CA LEU A 65 -2.79 4.13 -15.11
C LEU A 65 -3.24 2.69 -15.34
N GLY A 66 -4.01 2.19 -14.38
CA GLY A 66 -4.75 0.94 -14.50
C GLY A 66 -6.17 1.14 -13.98
N GLU A 67 -6.94 0.06 -13.94
CA GLU A 67 -8.33 0.03 -13.51
C GLU A 67 -8.62 -1.24 -12.71
N GLY A 68 -9.85 -1.37 -12.22
CA GLY A 68 -10.37 -2.57 -11.60
C GLY A 68 -11.11 -2.27 -10.31
N ALA A 69 -11.36 -3.31 -9.50
CA ALA A 69 -12.01 -3.16 -8.22
C ALA A 69 -11.54 -4.23 -7.23
N GLY A 70 -11.52 -3.87 -5.95
CA GLY A 70 -11.26 -4.79 -4.85
C GLY A 70 -12.27 -4.57 -3.73
N THR A 71 -12.70 -5.65 -3.08
CA THR A 71 -13.56 -5.58 -1.90
C THR A 71 -13.14 -6.63 -0.88
N LEU A 72 -13.00 -6.20 0.36
CA LEU A 72 -12.82 -7.06 1.53
C LEU A 72 -14.13 -7.12 2.31
N VAL A 73 -14.46 -8.30 2.81
CA VAL A 73 -15.52 -8.48 3.81
C VAL A 73 -14.86 -8.36 5.18
N LEU A 74 -15.15 -7.26 5.88
CA LEU A 74 -14.72 -7.06 7.26
C LEU A 74 -15.85 -7.49 8.19
N GLU A 75 -15.49 -8.11 9.31
CA GLU A 75 -16.44 -8.71 10.24
C GLU A 75 -15.87 -8.68 11.66
N GLU A 76 -16.76 -8.50 12.63
CA GLU A 76 -16.43 -8.62 14.05
C GLU A 76 -15.96 -10.05 14.37
N LEU A 77 -14.90 -10.17 15.17
CA LEU A 77 -14.15 -11.42 15.35
C LEU A 77 -14.99 -12.52 16.02
N GLU A 78 -15.71 -12.19 17.10
CA GLU A 78 -16.56 -13.16 17.81
C GLU A 78 -17.69 -13.65 16.91
N HIS A 79 -18.30 -12.77 16.12
CA HIS A 79 -19.32 -13.12 15.14
C HIS A 79 -18.78 -14.05 14.04
N ALA A 80 -17.60 -13.72 13.48
CA ALA A 80 -16.93 -14.56 12.49
C ALA A 80 -16.61 -15.95 13.06
N GLN A 81 -16.10 -16.02 14.30
CA GLN A 81 -15.80 -17.28 14.98
C GLN A 81 -17.05 -18.10 15.29
N ALA A 82 -18.12 -17.47 15.78
CA ALA A 82 -19.38 -18.13 16.15
C ALA A 82 -20.02 -18.85 14.95
N ARG A 83 -19.89 -18.30 13.75
CA ARG A 83 -20.39 -18.93 12.51
C ARG A 83 -19.35 -19.82 11.79
N GLY A 84 -18.16 -19.99 12.36
CA GLY A 84 -17.08 -20.79 11.75
C GLY A 84 -16.55 -20.22 10.44
N ALA A 85 -16.48 -18.89 10.31
CA ALA A 85 -15.94 -18.23 9.12
C ALA A 85 -14.46 -18.56 8.94
N ARG A 86 -14.02 -18.66 7.68
CA ARG A 86 -12.59 -18.68 7.36
C ARG A 86 -12.04 -17.26 7.51
N ILE A 87 -11.25 -17.03 8.55
CA ILE A 87 -10.57 -15.75 8.76
C ILE A 87 -9.28 -15.72 7.92
N VAL A 88 -9.14 -14.68 7.11
CA VAL A 88 -8.03 -14.54 6.16
C VAL A 88 -6.84 -13.82 6.82
N ALA A 89 -7.14 -12.70 7.50
CA ALA A 89 -6.23 -11.87 8.28
C ALA A 89 -7.07 -11.00 9.25
N GLU A 90 -6.41 -10.34 10.19
CA GLU A 90 -7.02 -9.37 11.11
C GLU A 90 -6.52 -7.96 10.75
N VAL A 91 -7.42 -6.98 10.67
CA VAL A 91 -7.02 -5.56 10.59
C VAL A 91 -6.75 -5.10 12.01
N VAL A 92 -5.50 -4.71 12.30
CA VAL A 92 -5.08 -4.38 13.67
C VAL A 92 -4.69 -2.92 13.84
N GLY A 93 -4.50 -2.18 12.75
CA GLY A 93 -4.11 -0.78 12.83
C GLY A 93 -4.55 0.01 11.61
N PHE A 94 -5.12 1.19 11.85
CA PHE A 94 -5.42 2.18 10.82
C PHE A 94 -4.90 3.55 11.23
N GLY A 95 -4.21 4.22 10.31
CA GLY A 95 -3.75 5.59 10.47
C GLY A 95 -4.09 6.41 9.24
N THR A 96 -4.74 7.55 9.45
CA THR A 96 -5.03 8.51 8.38
C THR A 96 -4.77 9.95 8.83
N ASN A 97 -4.24 10.77 7.95
CA ASN A 97 -4.14 12.22 8.14
C ASN A 97 -4.14 12.95 6.78
N SER A 98 -3.86 14.25 6.80
CA SER A 98 -3.61 15.02 5.59
C SER A 98 -2.41 15.95 5.74
N ASP A 99 -1.70 16.19 4.64
CA ASP A 99 -0.57 17.12 4.56
C ASP A 99 -0.98 18.57 4.85
N GLY A 100 -2.22 18.96 4.50
CA GLY A 100 -2.76 20.30 4.78
C GLY A 100 -2.00 21.47 4.12
N ASN A 101 -1.16 21.20 3.11
CA ASN A 101 -0.23 22.18 2.54
C ASN A 101 -0.41 22.36 1.02
N HIS A 102 -0.26 21.30 0.23
CA HIS A 102 -0.34 21.35 -1.23
C HIS A 102 -1.24 20.23 -1.77
N VAL A 103 -1.93 20.49 -2.89
CA VAL A 103 -2.89 19.51 -3.46
C VAL A 103 -2.18 18.33 -4.12
N THR A 104 -0.96 18.52 -4.64
CA THR A 104 -0.23 17.50 -5.42
C THR A 104 1.16 17.15 -4.89
N GLN A 105 1.70 17.90 -3.93
CA GLN A 105 3.07 17.68 -3.43
C GLN A 105 3.00 16.97 -2.09
N ALA A 106 3.39 15.70 -2.09
CA ALA A 106 3.44 14.87 -0.90
C ALA A 106 4.45 15.39 0.12
N GLN A 107 4.12 15.31 1.41
CA GLN A 107 4.98 15.72 2.52
C GLN A 107 5.46 14.49 3.32
N PRO A 108 6.78 14.17 3.30
CA PRO A 108 7.30 12.97 3.94
C PRO A 108 6.95 12.86 5.44
N ALA A 109 6.94 13.99 6.15
CA ALA A 109 6.70 14.02 7.59
C ALA A 109 5.27 13.58 7.97
N THR A 110 4.27 14.01 7.21
CA THR A 110 2.86 13.66 7.43
C THR A 110 2.54 12.26 6.93
N MET A 111 3.16 11.83 5.83
CA MET A 111 3.13 10.42 5.39
C MET A 111 3.68 9.48 6.49
N ALA A 112 4.86 9.82 7.06
CA ALA A 112 5.44 9.08 8.17
C ALA A 112 4.54 9.11 9.41
N GLN A 113 3.86 10.23 9.67
CA GLN A 113 2.91 10.33 10.77
C GLN A 113 1.70 9.41 10.58
N ALA A 114 1.19 9.21 9.36
CA ALA A 114 0.10 8.25 9.11
C ALA A 114 0.54 6.81 9.45
N MET A 115 1.78 6.43 9.08
CA MET A 115 2.35 5.13 9.46
C MET A 115 2.48 4.98 11.00
N ARG A 116 2.96 6.03 11.69
CA ARG A 116 3.06 6.03 13.16
C ARG A 116 1.70 5.94 13.84
N MET A 117 0.66 6.56 13.27
CA MET A 117 -0.71 6.46 13.78
C MET A 117 -1.22 5.03 13.68
N ALA A 118 -1.02 4.35 12.54
CA ALA A 118 -1.40 2.95 12.38
C ALA A 118 -0.65 2.03 13.36
N LEU A 119 0.66 2.25 13.55
CA LEU A 119 1.47 1.51 14.54
C LEU A 119 0.96 1.73 15.96
N HIS A 120 0.60 2.97 16.31
CA HIS A 120 0.02 3.30 17.62
C HIS A 120 -1.33 2.62 17.83
N ASP A 121 -2.23 2.67 16.84
CA ASP A 121 -3.53 1.99 16.88
C ASP A 121 -3.36 0.48 17.10
N ALA A 122 -2.39 -0.14 16.42
CA ALA A 122 -2.06 -1.55 16.58
C ALA A 122 -1.28 -1.91 17.85
N GLY A 123 -0.79 -0.92 18.61
CA GLY A 123 0.11 -1.16 19.74
C GLY A 123 1.43 -1.83 19.34
N LEU A 124 1.93 -1.58 18.13
CA LEU A 124 3.13 -2.20 17.56
C LEU A 124 4.33 -1.25 17.49
N GLN A 125 5.52 -1.82 17.60
CA GLN A 125 6.77 -1.14 17.27
C GLN A 125 7.08 -1.26 15.77
N PRO A 126 7.78 -0.28 15.16
CA PRO A 126 8.18 -0.35 13.75
C PRO A 126 8.89 -1.65 13.38
N SER A 127 9.74 -2.18 14.28
CA SER A 127 10.50 -3.42 14.05
C SER A 127 9.66 -4.69 13.97
N GLN A 128 8.36 -4.62 14.27
CA GLN A 128 7.44 -5.76 14.15
C GLN A 128 6.81 -5.85 12.75
N ILE A 129 6.93 -4.81 11.92
CA ILE A 129 6.45 -4.82 10.54
C ILE A 129 7.51 -5.50 9.67
N GLY A 130 7.19 -6.70 9.16
CA GLY A 130 8.13 -7.48 8.34
C GLY A 130 8.14 -7.12 6.85
N TYR A 131 7.14 -6.36 6.38
CA TYR A 131 7.07 -5.89 5.00
C TYR A 131 6.15 -4.67 4.89
N VAL A 132 6.55 -3.74 4.01
CA VAL A 132 5.74 -2.59 3.59
C VAL A 132 5.35 -2.76 2.13
N ASN A 133 4.05 -2.77 1.86
CA ASN A 133 3.53 -2.53 0.52
C ASN A 133 3.53 -1.03 0.28
N ALA A 134 4.41 -0.60 -0.62
CA ALA A 134 4.52 0.79 -1.00
C ALA A 134 3.32 1.25 -1.82
N HIS A 135 2.97 2.52 -1.69
CA HIS A 135 2.20 3.19 -2.71
C HIS A 135 2.97 3.20 -4.04
N GLY A 136 4.24 3.61 -4.04
CA GLY A 136 5.22 3.47 -5.12
C GLY A 136 4.65 3.72 -6.51
N THR A 137 4.37 4.98 -6.82
CA THR A 137 3.67 5.39 -8.05
C THR A 137 4.57 5.49 -9.26
N ALA A 138 5.89 5.45 -9.09
CA ALA A 138 6.88 5.77 -10.12
C ALA A 138 6.91 7.24 -10.54
N THR A 139 6.22 8.12 -9.80
CA THR A 139 6.41 9.57 -9.94
C THR A 139 7.70 10.00 -9.24
N GLU A 140 8.34 11.06 -9.72
CA GLU A 140 9.60 11.50 -9.13
C GLU A 140 9.43 11.90 -7.67
N GLN A 141 8.55 12.86 -7.40
CA GLN A 141 8.36 13.42 -6.05
C GLN A 141 7.65 12.45 -5.10
N GLY A 142 6.68 11.66 -5.60
CA GLY A 142 5.96 10.69 -4.78
C GLY A 142 6.89 9.62 -4.21
N ASP A 143 7.70 9.01 -5.06
CA ASP A 143 8.62 7.94 -4.63
C ASP A 143 9.75 8.46 -3.73
N LEU A 144 10.25 9.69 -3.96
CA LEU A 144 11.22 10.32 -3.05
C LEU A 144 10.62 10.56 -1.68
N ALA A 145 9.41 11.11 -1.63
CA ALA A 145 8.74 11.44 -0.39
C ALA A 145 8.37 10.19 0.41
N GLU A 146 7.87 9.16 -0.28
CA GLU A 146 7.53 7.88 0.33
C GLU A 146 8.76 7.14 0.86
N ALA A 147 9.85 7.12 0.08
CA ALA A 147 11.09 6.49 0.53
C ALA A 147 11.60 7.14 1.83
N GLN A 148 11.62 8.48 1.88
CA GLN A 148 12.01 9.21 3.08
C GLN A 148 11.05 8.93 4.25
N ALA A 149 9.74 9.01 4.03
CA ALA A 149 8.74 8.77 5.08
C ALA A 149 8.87 7.36 5.68
N THR A 150 9.06 6.35 4.82
CA THR A 150 9.23 4.96 5.23
C THR A 150 10.53 4.79 6.01
N HIS A 151 11.63 5.37 5.52
CA HIS A 151 12.93 5.34 6.20
C HIS A 151 12.87 5.99 7.59
N ASP A 152 12.16 7.10 7.74
CA ASP A 152 12.00 7.82 9.02
C ASP A 152 11.22 7.02 10.08
N VAL A 153 10.46 6.00 9.67
CA VAL A 153 9.67 5.16 10.57
C VAL A 153 10.37 3.83 10.83
N PHE A 154 10.91 3.20 9.80
CA PHE A 154 11.39 1.82 9.87
C PHE A 154 12.91 1.66 9.70
N GLY A 155 13.62 2.70 9.25
CA GLY A 155 15.02 2.64 8.87
C GLY A 155 15.27 1.88 7.56
N ALA A 156 16.55 1.61 7.26
CA ALA A 156 16.97 1.12 5.95
C ALA A 156 16.68 -0.35 5.65
N GLN A 157 16.28 -1.14 6.65
CA GLN A 157 16.20 -2.60 6.53
C GLN A 157 14.78 -3.13 6.30
N VAL A 158 13.77 -2.26 6.24
CA VAL A 158 12.39 -2.73 6.03
C VAL A 158 12.21 -3.22 4.59
N PRO A 159 11.78 -4.48 4.38
CA PRO A 159 11.48 -4.98 3.05
C PRO A 159 10.32 -4.21 2.43
N ILE A 160 10.49 -3.76 1.19
CA ILE A 160 9.49 -2.94 0.49
C ILE A 160 9.40 -3.28 -1.00
N SER A 161 8.18 -3.29 -1.55
CA SER A 161 7.94 -3.32 -2.99
C SER A 161 6.64 -2.61 -3.38
N SER A 162 6.45 -2.34 -4.67
CA SER A 162 5.24 -1.72 -5.23
C SER A 162 4.55 -2.62 -6.23
N LEU A 163 3.27 -2.92 -5.97
CA LEU A 163 2.42 -3.70 -6.87
C LEU A 163 1.96 -2.90 -8.11
N LYS A 164 2.10 -1.57 -8.09
CA LYS A 164 1.82 -0.73 -9.27
C LYS A 164 2.78 -1.00 -10.42
N SER A 165 3.93 -1.62 -10.16
CA SER A 165 4.83 -2.12 -11.19
C SER A 165 4.23 -3.26 -12.03
N TYR A 166 3.15 -3.90 -11.58
CA TYR A 166 2.41 -4.95 -12.31
C TYR A 166 1.10 -4.44 -12.90
N LEU A 167 0.32 -3.70 -12.11
CA LEU A 167 -1.07 -3.37 -12.41
C LEU A 167 -1.24 -1.91 -12.88
N GLY A 168 -0.17 -1.11 -12.86
CA GLY A 168 -0.28 0.33 -12.92
C GLY A 168 -0.90 0.92 -11.65
N HIS A 169 -1.13 2.22 -11.66
CA HIS A 169 -1.88 2.92 -10.63
C HIS A 169 -3.38 2.76 -10.89
N THR A 170 -4.02 1.85 -10.16
CA THR A 170 -5.45 1.53 -10.26
C THR A 170 -6.36 2.48 -9.47
N LEU A 171 -5.92 3.73 -9.28
CA LEU A 171 -6.71 4.85 -8.73
C LEU A 171 -7.59 4.48 -7.53
N GLY A 172 -8.91 4.65 -7.61
CA GLY A 172 -9.85 4.34 -6.53
C GLY A 172 -9.73 2.91 -5.98
N ALA A 173 -9.31 1.95 -6.79
CA ALA A 173 -9.16 0.55 -6.45
C ALA A 173 -7.86 0.21 -5.71
N CYS A 174 -6.80 1.02 -5.85
CA CYS A 174 -5.43 0.65 -5.46
C CYS A 174 -5.33 0.13 -4.02
N GLY A 175 -5.81 0.90 -3.03
CA GLY A 175 -5.71 0.49 -1.63
C GLY A 175 -6.46 -0.79 -1.27
N ALA A 176 -7.50 -1.18 -2.03
CA ALA A 176 -8.20 -2.44 -1.77
C ALA A 176 -7.50 -3.63 -2.41
N LEU A 177 -7.04 -3.48 -3.67
CA LEU A 177 -6.27 -4.50 -4.37
C LEU A 177 -4.93 -4.76 -3.68
N GLU A 178 -4.23 -3.69 -3.29
CA GLU A 178 -2.92 -3.74 -2.62
C GLU A 178 -3.03 -4.36 -1.23
N ALA A 179 -4.06 -4.01 -0.45
CA ALA A 179 -4.34 -4.66 0.83
C ALA A 179 -4.58 -6.17 0.66
N TRP A 180 -5.45 -6.56 -0.28
CA TRP A 180 -5.72 -7.97 -0.56
C TRP A 180 -4.45 -8.74 -0.93
N ILE A 181 -3.70 -8.26 -1.92
CA ILE A 181 -2.49 -8.95 -2.39
C ILE A 181 -1.42 -8.97 -1.30
N SER A 182 -1.29 -7.93 -0.48
CA SER A 182 -0.37 -7.92 0.67
C SER A 182 -0.71 -8.97 1.72
N ILE A 183 -2.01 -9.17 1.97
CA ILE A 183 -2.49 -10.24 2.85
C ILE A 183 -2.15 -11.61 2.27
N GLU A 184 -2.35 -11.84 0.97
CA GLU A 184 -2.00 -13.12 0.34
C GLU A 184 -0.48 -13.36 0.31
N MET A 185 0.34 -12.35 0.00
CA MET A 185 1.80 -12.44 0.08
C MET A 185 2.27 -12.81 1.50
N MET A 186 1.68 -12.19 2.53
CA MET A 186 1.92 -12.57 3.92
C MET A 186 1.53 -14.02 4.17
N ARG A 187 0.31 -14.42 3.79
CA ARG A 187 -0.18 -15.80 3.97
C ARG A 187 0.74 -16.81 3.30
N ASP A 188 1.23 -16.55 2.11
CA ASP A 188 2.13 -17.46 1.39
C ASP A 188 3.59 -17.39 1.88
N GLY A 189 3.95 -16.33 2.62
CA GLY A 189 5.31 -16.07 3.08
C GLY A 189 6.27 -15.73 1.94
N TRP A 190 5.74 -15.29 0.80
CA TRP A 190 6.49 -14.88 -0.39
C TRP A 190 5.99 -13.51 -0.85
N PHE A 191 6.93 -12.60 -1.05
CA PHE A 191 6.68 -11.21 -1.36
C PHE A 191 7.21 -10.87 -2.74
N ALA A 192 6.32 -10.29 -3.56
CA ALA A 192 6.61 -9.94 -4.93
C ALA A 192 7.66 -8.81 -4.99
N PRO A 193 8.57 -8.86 -5.98
CA PRO A 193 9.52 -7.77 -6.24
C PRO A 193 8.81 -6.60 -6.91
N THR A 194 9.39 -5.40 -6.83
CA THR A 194 9.03 -4.30 -7.74
C THR A 194 9.58 -4.65 -9.13
N LEU A 195 8.70 -4.82 -10.13
CA LEU A 195 9.14 -4.98 -11.52
C LEU A 195 9.82 -3.70 -12.00
N ASN A 196 10.71 -3.85 -13.00
CA ASN A 196 11.39 -2.73 -13.64
C ASN A 196 12.24 -1.86 -12.68
N LEU A 197 12.63 -2.40 -11.52
CA LEU A 197 13.58 -1.78 -10.61
C LEU A 197 14.98 -2.39 -10.84
N ASP A 198 15.73 -1.77 -11.75
CA ASP A 198 17.08 -2.22 -12.12
C ASP A 198 18.14 -1.50 -11.26
N ARG A 199 17.91 -0.23 -10.97
CA ARG A 199 18.81 0.59 -10.16
C ARG A 199 18.00 1.51 -9.25
N PRO A 200 17.94 1.23 -7.94
CA PRO A 200 17.35 2.15 -6.97
C PRO A 200 17.88 3.58 -7.15
N ASP A 201 16.99 4.56 -7.17
CA ASP A 201 17.36 5.97 -7.28
C ASP A 201 18.17 6.40 -6.05
N PRO A 202 19.43 6.86 -6.19
CA PRO A 202 20.25 7.28 -5.06
C PRO A 202 19.67 8.51 -4.31
N ARG A 203 18.67 9.18 -4.86
CA ARG A 203 17.94 10.27 -4.21
C ARG A 203 16.85 9.76 -3.26
N CYS A 204 16.34 8.54 -3.46
CA CYS A 204 15.44 7.90 -2.51
C CYS A 204 16.22 7.54 -1.24
N ALA A 205 15.62 7.74 -0.07
CA ALA A 205 16.20 7.27 1.18
C ALA A 205 16.39 5.75 1.13
N PRO A 206 17.48 5.21 1.72
CA PRO A 206 17.79 3.79 1.58
C PRO A 206 16.73 2.93 2.26
N LEU A 207 16.25 1.92 1.54
CA LEU A 207 15.30 0.90 1.99
C LEU A 207 15.69 -0.46 1.39
N ASP A 208 15.15 -1.54 1.93
CA ASP A 208 15.40 -2.89 1.44
C ASP A 208 14.41 -3.27 0.33
N HIS A 209 14.66 -2.71 -0.86
CA HIS A 209 13.82 -2.97 -2.04
C HIS A 209 13.87 -4.44 -2.46
N ILE A 210 12.70 -5.08 -2.56
CA ILE A 210 12.60 -6.44 -3.11
C ILE A 210 12.66 -6.35 -4.64
N VAL A 211 13.64 -7.02 -5.23
CA VAL A 211 13.91 -7.07 -6.68
C VAL A 211 14.08 -8.52 -7.15
N GLY A 212 14.17 -8.75 -8.47
CA GLY A 212 14.48 -10.06 -9.04
C GLY A 212 13.30 -11.05 -8.96
N GLU A 213 13.49 -12.17 -8.26
CA GLU A 213 12.51 -13.27 -8.16
C GLU A 213 11.55 -13.14 -6.94
N GLY A 214 11.58 -12.00 -6.25
CA GLY A 214 10.86 -11.82 -4.99
C GLY A 214 11.63 -12.36 -3.79
N ARG A 215 10.97 -12.41 -2.62
CA ARG A 215 11.62 -12.79 -1.37
C ARG A 215 10.70 -13.59 -0.46
N ARG A 216 11.22 -14.66 0.14
CA ARG A 216 10.56 -15.35 1.25
C ARG A 216 10.79 -14.58 2.54
N ILE A 217 9.71 -14.21 3.23
CA ILE A 217 9.76 -13.52 4.52
C ILE A 217 8.71 -14.18 5.41
N ASP A 218 9.14 -14.59 6.60
CA ASP A 218 8.22 -15.03 7.64
C ASP A 218 7.91 -13.84 8.55
N THR A 219 6.66 -13.41 8.54
CA THR A 219 6.20 -12.24 9.31
C THR A 219 4.74 -12.41 9.70
N ASP A 220 4.37 -11.91 10.87
CA ASP A 220 3.00 -11.85 11.33
C ASP A 220 2.30 -10.54 11.01
N TYR A 221 3.05 -9.50 10.62
CA TYR A 221 2.50 -8.17 10.36
C TYR A 221 3.04 -7.58 9.06
N VAL A 222 2.13 -7.03 8.27
CA VAL A 222 2.44 -6.26 7.06
C VAL A 222 1.72 -4.92 7.09
N MET A 223 2.37 -3.90 6.54
CA MET A 223 1.79 -2.57 6.38
C MET A 223 1.53 -2.28 4.91
N SER A 224 0.38 -1.70 4.59
CA SER A 224 0.04 -1.21 3.24
C SER A 224 -0.23 0.27 3.29
N ASN A 225 0.50 1.04 2.49
CA ASN A 225 0.44 2.50 2.49
C ASN A 225 -0.14 3.04 1.18
N ASN A 226 -0.99 4.07 1.29
CA ASN A 226 -1.51 4.80 0.14
C ASN A 226 -1.49 6.31 0.41
N PHE A 227 -0.98 7.08 -0.56
CA PHE A 227 -0.83 8.54 -0.47
C PHE A 227 -1.50 9.16 -1.69
N ALA A 228 -2.63 9.82 -1.49
CA ALA A 228 -3.50 10.30 -2.56
C ALA A 228 -3.40 11.81 -2.76
N PHE A 229 -4.00 12.29 -3.86
CA PHE A 229 -4.20 13.72 -4.10
C PHE A 229 -4.90 14.41 -2.92
N GLY A 230 -4.62 15.71 -2.77
CA GLY A 230 -5.01 16.48 -1.60
C GLY A 230 -4.13 16.20 -0.38
N GLY A 231 -3.05 15.42 -0.54
CA GLY A 231 -2.15 15.03 0.53
C GLY A 231 -2.85 14.13 1.55
N ILE A 232 -3.78 13.29 1.13
CA ILE A 232 -4.49 12.35 2.01
C ILE A 232 -3.60 11.10 2.17
N ASN A 233 -3.23 10.79 3.41
CA ASN A 233 -2.33 9.68 3.70
C ASN A 233 -3.06 8.61 4.49
N THR A 234 -2.88 7.35 4.11
CA THR A 234 -3.45 6.19 4.79
C THR A 234 -2.41 5.11 4.98
N SER A 235 -2.43 4.47 6.15
CA SER A 235 -1.61 3.32 6.50
C SER A 235 -2.49 2.28 7.16
N LEU A 236 -2.46 1.05 6.65
CA LEU A 236 -3.19 -0.10 7.18
C LEU A 236 -2.20 -1.16 7.65
N ILE A 237 -2.47 -1.78 8.79
CA ILE A 237 -1.69 -2.91 9.31
C ILE A 237 -2.58 -4.14 9.39
N PHE A 238 -2.11 -5.22 8.78
CA PHE A 238 -2.75 -6.52 8.79
C PHE A 238 -1.91 -7.52 9.57
N ARG A 239 -2.58 -8.32 10.40
CA ARG A 239 -1.99 -9.41 11.15
C ARG A 239 -2.35 -10.75 10.52
N ARG A 240 -1.37 -11.65 10.44
CA ARG A 240 -1.54 -13.04 10.04
C ARG A 240 -2.52 -13.73 10.99
N TRP A 241 -3.56 -14.35 10.43
CA TRP A 241 -4.42 -15.23 11.20
C TRP A 241 -3.75 -16.62 11.34
N PRO A 242 -3.63 -17.17 12.56
CA PRO A 242 -3.04 -18.50 12.76
C PRO A 242 -3.93 -19.58 12.14
N GLU A 243 -3.38 -20.34 11.19
CA GLU A 243 -4.04 -21.51 10.61
C GLU A 243 -3.58 -22.79 11.35
N PRO A 244 -4.49 -23.71 11.72
CA PRO A 244 -4.11 -24.99 12.32
C PRO A 244 -3.21 -25.77 11.36
N GLY A 245 -2.01 -26.16 11.83
CA GLY A 245 -1.09 -27.05 11.10
C GLY A 245 0.16 -26.40 10.49
N ARG A 246 0.36 -25.10 10.68
CA ARG A 246 1.63 -24.42 10.38
C ARG A 246 2.43 -24.29 11.69
N HIS A 247 3.52 -25.04 11.81
CA HIS A 247 4.45 -25.03 12.94
C HIS A 247 5.65 -24.14 12.62
#